data_AF-B9TIG9-F1
#
_entry.id   AF-B9TIG9-F1
#
_cell.length_a   1.000
_cell.length_b   1.000
_cell.length_c   1.000
_cell.angle_alpha   90.00
_cell.angle_beta   90.00
_cell.angle_gamma   90.00
#
_symmetry.space_group_name_H-M   'P 1'
#
loop_
_entity.id
_entity.type
_entity.pdbx_description
1 polymer ?
#
loop_
_entity_poly.entity_id
_entity_poly.type
_entity_poly.pdbx_seq_one_letter_code
_entity_poly.pdbx_strand_id
1 'polypeptide(L)'
;MPDVPGHEVLKFAMEHQPEAIRILLTGYADLESLVKCVNEGGLYKYVTKPWEPENLQLMVEFALEGLTLQRQLDTATGIIRRNHYFPKEMLDRLKQAAVTRGEPMINIIHRAINKELASTPK
;
A
#
# COMPACT_ATOMS: atom_id res chain seq x y z
N MET A 1 -8.44 -6.53 28.39
CA MET A 1 -7.72 -5.70 29.37
C MET A 1 -8.78 -5.02 30.22
N PRO A 2 -8.69 -5.06 31.55
CA PRO A 2 -9.77 -4.55 32.41
C PRO A 2 -10.00 -3.04 32.24
N ASP A 3 -8.95 -2.26 31.98
CA ASP A 3 -9.05 -0.79 31.99
C ASP A 3 -9.06 -0.13 30.60
N VAL A 4 -8.61 -0.84 29.57
CA VAL A 4 -8.48 -0.29 28.21
C VAL A 4 -9.32 -1.11 27.23
N PRO A 5 -10.25 -0.49 26.50
CA PRO A 5 -11.00 -1.14 25.44
C PRO A 5 -10.10 -1.60 24.30
N GLY A 6 -10.40 -2.78 23.73
CA GLY A 6 -9.60 -3.32 22.62
C GLY A 6 -9.53 -2.39 21.40
N HIS A 7 -10.62 -1.69 21.07
CA HIS A 7 -10.66 -0.76 19.94
C HIS A 7 -9.69 0.42 20.11
N GLU A 8 -9.50 0.93 21.33
CA GLU A 8 -8.55 2.01 21.61
C GLU A 8 -7.10 1.55 21.41
N VAL A 9 -6.78 0.33 21.84
CA VAL A 9 -5.45 -0.26 21.59
C VAL A 9 -5.20 -0.43 20.09
N LEU A 10 -6.19 -0.91 19.34
CA LEU A 10 -6.07 -1.10 17.90
C LEU A 10 -5.94 0.23 17.15
N LYS A 11 -6.70 1.25 17.56
CA LYS A 11 -6.59 2.61 17.02
C LYS A 11 -5.21 3.20 17.29
N PHE A 12 -4.72 3.10 18.52
CA PHE A 12 -3.37 3.53 18.85
C PHE A 12 -2.32 2.82 17.98
N ALA A 13 -2.43 1.51 17.80
CA ALA A 13 -1.54 0.75 16.93
C ALA A 13 -1.63 1.19 15.45
N MET A 14 -2.83 1.53 14.97
CA MET A 14 -3.02 2.06 13.61
C MET A 14 -2.35 3.42 13.42
N GLU A 15 -2.39 4.30 14.42
CA GLU A 15 -1.76 5.63 14.35
C GLU A 15 -0.22 5.55 14.41
N HIS A 16 0.34 4.61 15.18
CA HIS A 16 1.78 4.53 15.44
C HIS A 16 2.52 3.53 14.54
N GLN A 17 1.85 2.47 14.11
CA GLN A 17 2.37 1.46 13.19
C GLN A 17 1.27 1.03 12.21
N PRO A 18 0.95 1.87 11.22
CA PRO A 18 -0.17 1.63 10.30
C PRO A 18 -0.04 0.31 9.53
N GLU A 19 1.19 -0.11 9.21
CA GLU A 19 1.48 -1.39 8.53
C GLU A 19 1.30 -2.64 9.40
N ALA A 20 1.19 -2.51 10.73
CA ALA A 20 1.03 -3.68 11.59
C ALA A 20 -0.28 -4.40 11.31
N ILE A 21 -0.21 -5.74 11.25
CA ILE A 21 -1.40 -6.57 11.21
C ILE A 21 -2.03 -6.56 12.61
N ARG A 22 -3.32 -6.25 12.64
CA ARG A 22 -4.10 -6.12 13.87
C ARG A 22 -5.12 -7.24 13.94
N ILE A 23 -4.98 -8.13 14.91
CA ILE A 23 -5.88 -9.28 15.13
C ILE A 23 -6.51 -9.14 16.52
N LEU A 24 -7.84 -9.22 16.60
CA LEU A 24 -8.58 -9.10 17.86
C LEU A 24 -9.01 -10.47 18.38
N LEU A 25 -8.58 -10.82 19.60
CA LEU A 25 -9.05 -12.02 20.29
C LEU A 25 -10.18 -11.64 21.26
N THR A 26 -11.35 -12.26 21.13
CA THR A 26 -12.54 -11.89 21.92
C THR A 26 -13.34 -13.11 22.38
N GLY A 27 -13.79 -13.15 23.63
CA GLY A 27 -14.71 -14.18 24.13
C GLY A 27 -16.16 -13.72 24.24
N TYR A 28 -16.38 -12.43 24.14
CA TYR A 28 -17.70 -11.81 24.14
C TYR A 28 -17.53 -10.50 23.38
N ALA A 29 -17.88 -10.51 22.09
CA ALA A 29 -17.88 -9.31 21.28
C ALA A 29 -19.28 -8.73 21.31
N ASP A 30 -19.47 -7.65 22.05
CA ASP A 30 -20.51 -6.71 21.70
C ASP A 30 -20.28 -6.26 20.24
N LEU A 31 -21.31 -6.40 19.41
CA LEU A 31 -21.23 -6.14 17.96
C LEU A 31 -20.79 -4.69 17.70
N GLU A 32 -21.24 -3.75 18.53
CA GLU A 32 -20.88 -2.34 18.40
C GLU A 32 -19.37 -2.13 18.59
N SER A 33 -18.78 -2.81 19.57
CA SER A 33 -17.34 -2.79 19.83
C SER A 33 -16.52 -3.39 18.67
N LEU A 34 -17.03 -4.43 18.00
CA LEU A 34 -16.36 -5.02 16.83
C LEU A 34 -16.40 -4.06 15.64
N VAL A 35 -17.55 -3.42 15.39
CA VAL A 35 -17.69 -2.42 14.32
C VAL A 35 -16.70 -1.27 14.50
N LYS A 36 -16.52 -0.78 15.74
CA LYS A 36 -15.51 0.25 16.06
C LYS A 36 -14.09 -0.23 15.77
N CYS A 37 -13.75 -1.48 16.11
CA CYS A 37 -12.44 -2.04 15.80
C CYS A 37 -12.16 -2.12 14.29
N VAL A 38 -13.18 -2.46 13.48
CA VAL A 38 -13.05 -2.51 12.02
C VAL A 38 -12.85 -1.12 11.44
N ASN A 39 -13.69 -0.16 11.83
CA ASN A 39 -13.71 1.18 11.24
C ASN A 39 -12.54 2.05 11.70
N GLU A 40 -12.17 1.99 12.99
CA GLU A 40 -11.18 2.89 13.59
C GLU A 40 -9.83 2.22 13.87
N GLY A 41 -9.83 0.90 14.05
CA GLY A 41 -8.64 0.15 14.44
C GLY A 41 -7.94 -0.57 13.29
N GLY A 42 -8.43 -0.48 12.06
CA GLY A 42 -7.84 -1.16 10.90
C GLY A 42 -7.69 -2.67 11.16
N LEU A 43 -8.73 -3.29 11.71
CA LEU A 43 -8.73 -4.69 12.11
C LEU A 43 -8.62 -5.61 10.88
N TYR A 44 -7.62 -6.48 10.88
CA TYR A 44 -7.45 -7.49 9.84
C TYR A 44 -8.41 -8.66 10.04
N LYS A 45 -8.47 -9.20 11.27
CA LYS A 45 -9.31 -10.34 11.61
C LYS A 45 -9.65 -10.37 13.09
N TYR A 46 -10.82 -10.88 13.44
CA TYR A 46 -11.14 -11.23 14.83
C TYR A 46 -11.20 -12.75 15.01
N VAL A 47 -10.96 -13.18 16.24
CA VAL A 47 -10.93 -14.59 16.64
C VAL A 47 -11.74 -14.74 17.91
N THR A 48 -12.75 -15.61 17.86
CA THR A 48 -13.59 -15.87 19.02
C THR A 48 -12.97 -16.93 19.94
N LYS A 49 -13.15 -16.75 21.26
CA LYS A 49 -12.81 -17.79 22.24
C LYS A 49 -13.93 -18.84 22.33
N PRO A 50 -13.59 -20.11 22.59
CA PRO A 50 -12.22 -20.65 22.61
C PRO A 50 -11.67 -20.80 21.19
N TRP A 51 -10.37 -20.54 21.00
CA TRP A 51 -9.67 -20.82 19.74
C TRP A 51 -8.88 -22.11 19.87
N GLU A 52 -8.62 -22.73 18.73
CA GLU A 52 -7.69 -23.84 18.64
C GLU A 52 -6.29 -23.28 18.29
N PRO A 53 -5.22 -23.65 19.04
CA PRO A 53 -3.90 -23.05 18.90
C PRO A 53 -3.31 -23.13 17.49
N GLU A 54 -3.47 -24.26 16.81
CA GLU A 54 -2.92 -24.55 15.50
C GLU A 54 -3.55 -23.65 14.43
N ASN A 55 -4.86 -23.42 14.50
CA ASN A 55 -5.59 -22.48 13.66
C ASN A 55 -5.16 -21.03 13.90
N LEU A 56 -4.86 -20.66 15.15
CA LEU A 56 -4.36 -19.32 15.46
C LEU A 56 -2.93 -19.13 14.92
N GLN A 57 -2.06 -20.13 15.05
CA GLN A 57 -0.72 -20.12 14.49
C GLN A 57 -0.76 -19.96 12.96
N LEU A 58 -1.52 -20.81 12.29
CA LEU A 58 -1.66 -20.78 10.83
C LEU A 58 -2.21 -19.44 10.33
N MET A 59 -3.16 -18.85 11.05
CA MET A 59 -3.68 -17.51 10.74
C MET A 59 -2.59 -16.43 10.83
N VAL A 60 -1.75 -16.47 11.87
CA VAL A 60 -0.66 -15.51 12.03
C VAL A 60 0.37 -15.70 10.92
N GLU A 61 0.71 -16.95 10.56
CA GLU A 61 1.62 -17.25 9.45
C GLU A 61 1.11 -16.65 8.13
N PHE A 62 -0.14 -16.93 7.76
CA PHE A 62 -0.73 -16.37 6.55
C PHE A 62 -0.77 -14.84 6.56
N ALA A 63 -1.05 -14.24 7.72
CA ALA A 63 -1.07 -12.80 7.83
C ALA A 63 0.33 -12.21 7.58
N LEU A 64 1.37 -12.77 8.21
CA LEU A 64 2.77 -12.34 8.03
C LEU A 64 3.27 -12.52 6.60
N GLU A 65 2.88 -13.61 5.94
CA GLU A 65 3.18 -13.83 4.52
C GLU A 65 2.55 -12.73 3.65
N GLY A 66 1.27 -12.43 3.88
CA GLY A 66 0.56 -11.35 3.18
C GLY A 66 1.21 -9.98 3.37
N LEU A 67 1.64 -9.65 4.60
CA LEU A 67 2.36 -8.40 4.87
C LEU A 67 3.70 -8.34 4.13
N THR A 68 4.43 -9.46 4.07
CA THR A 68 5.71 -9.54 3.36
C THR A 68 5.51 -9.31 1.86
N LEU A 69 4.49 -9.93 1.27
CA LEU A 69 4.14 -9.73 -0.15
C LEU A 69 3.72 -8.28 -0.43
N GLN A 70 2.91 -7.68 0.45
CA GLN A 70 2.49 -6.29 0.29
C GLN A 70 3.70 -5.33 0.28
N ARG A 71 4.65 -5.53 1.21
CA ARG A 71 5.89 -4.74 1.27
C ARG A 71 6.75 -4.87 0.01
N GLN A 72 6.82 -6.09 -0.56
CA GLN A 72 7.52 -6.31 -1.81
C GLN A 72 6.85 -5.55 -2.97
N LEU A 73 5.52 -5.58 -3.04
CA LEU A 73 4.75 -4.85 -4.04
C LEU A 73 4.95 -3.34 -3.90
N ASP A 74 4.90 -2.80 -2.69
CA ASP A 74 5.10 -1.37 -2.43
C ASP A 74 6.52 -0.94 -2.80
N THR A 75 7.51 -1.78 -2.51
CA THR A 75 8.91 -1.54 -2.90
C THR A 75 9.06 -1.54 -4.42
N ALA A 76 8.57 -2.57 -5.11
CA ALA A 76 8.63 -2.68 -6.55
C ALA A 76 7.90 -1.52 -7.25
N THR A 77 6.73 -1.16 -6.73
CA THR A 77 5.93 -0.04 -7.24
C THR A 77 6.65 1.29 -7.00
N GLY A 78 7.29 1.47 -5.84
CA GLY A 78 8.12 2.63 -5.56
C GLY A 78 9.28 2.77 -6.56
N ILE A 79 9.95 1.66 -6.92
CA ILE A 79 11.02 1.64 -7.92
C ILE A 79 10.47 1.99 -9.31
N ILE A 80 9.34 1.40 -9.72
CA ILE A 80 8.72 1.69 -11.02
C ILE A 80 8.30 3.16 -11.10
N ARG A 81 7.65 3.72 -10.07
CA ARG A 81 7.27 5.15 -10.04
C ARG A 81 8.47 6.08 -10.10
N ARG A 82 9.62 5.66 -9.57
CA ARG A 82 10.88 6.42 -9.60
C ARG A 82 11.58 6.32 -10.97
N ASN A 83 11.47 5.18 -11.66
CA ASN A 83 12.16 4.93 -12.94
C ASN A 83 11.31 5.25 -14.18
N HIS A 84 9.99 5.12 -14.13
CA HIS A 84 9.10 5.53 -15.22
C HIS A 84 8.60 6.96 -14.96
N TYR A 85 9.45 7.93 -15.29
CA TYR A 85 9.11 9.34 -15.31
C TYR A 85 8.71 9.75 -16.73
N PHE A 86 7.43 9.60 -17.07
CA PHE A 86 6.80 10.55 -18.00
C PHE A 86 5.92 11.47 -17.15
N PRO A 87 6.50 12.50 -16.51
CA PRO A 87 5.73 13.42 -15.70
C PRO A 87 4.67 14.07 -16.59
N LYS A 88 3.47 14.28 -16.04
CA LYS A 88 2.32 14.79 -16.80
C LYS A 88 2.67 16.09 -17.55
N GLU A 89 3.50 16.93 -16.93
CA GLU A 89 4.06 18.15 -17.51
C GLU A 89 4.92 17.90 -18.76
N MET A 90 5.72 16.85 -18.79
CA MET A 90 6.49 16.47 -19.98
C MET A 90 5.56 15.94 -21.07
N LEU A 91 4.53 15.18 -20.71
CA LEU A 91 3.50 14.75 -21.68
C LEU A 91 2.78 15.95 -22.28
N ASP A 92 2.45 16.96 -21.48
CA ASP A 92 1.79 18.19 -21.92
C ASP A 92 2.73 19.05 -22.78
N ARG A 93 4.01 19.12 -22.44
CA ARG A 93 5.06 19.74 -23.29
C ARG A 93 5.23 19.02 -24.62
N LEU A 94 5.21 17.68 -24.63
CA LEU A 94 5.32 16.88 -25.86
C LEU A 94 4.08 17.08 -26.75
N LYS A 95 2.88 17.14 -26.16
CA LYS A 95 1.64 17.46 -26.88
C LYS A 95 1.68 18.87 -27.46
N GLN A 96 2.11 19.87 -26.68
CA GLN A 96 2.27 21.24 -27.19
C GLN A 96 3.31 21.29 -28.31
N ALA A 97 4.46 20.62 -28.16
CA ALA A 97 5.49 20.57 -29.20
C ALA A 97 4.99 19.90 -30.49
N ALA A 98 4.18 18.84 -30.40
CA ALA A 98 3.53 18.21 -31.55
C ALA A 98 2.57 19.18 -32.26
N VAL A 99 1.75 19.90 -31.51
CA VAL A 99 0.79 20.87 -32.04
C VAL A 99 1.49 22.08 -32.67
N THR A 100 2.50 22.65 -32.01
CA THR A 100 3.24 23.82 -32.50
C THR A 100 4.05 23.53 -33.76
N ARG A 101 4.56 22.29 -33.91
CA ARG A 101 5.41 21.91 -35.05
C ARG A 101 4.65 21.18 -36.16
N GLY A 102 3.40 20.78 -35.94
CA GLY A 102 2.62 19.99 -36.91
C GLY A 102 3.21 18.61 -37.20
N GLU A 103 3.97 18.05 -36.26
CA GLU A 103 4.65 16.76 -36.43
C GLU A 103 3.99 15.67 -35.57
N PRO A 104 3.93 14.41 -36.05
CA PRO A 104 3.34 13.31 -35.30
C PRO A 104 4.16 13.00 -34.03
N MET A 105 3.44 12.75 -32.94
CA MET A 105 3.97 12.59 -31.58
C MET A 105 5.09 11.53 -31.48
N ILE A 106 5.03 10.48 -32.30
CA ILE A 106 6.04 9.42 -32.38
C ILE A 106 7.44 9.94 -32.73
N ASN A 107 7.55 10.94 -33.61
CA ASN A 107 8.83 11.53 -34.04
C ASN A 107 9.45 12.45 -32.99
N ILE A 108 8.63 12.94 -32.06
CA ILE A 108 9.07 13.79 -30.95
C ILE A 108 9.54 12.90 -29.80
N ILE A 109 8.80 11.83 -29.50
CA ILE A 109 9.18 10.82 -28.49
C ILE A 109 10.51 10.17 -28.86
N HIS A 110 10.68 9.73 -30.12
CA HIS A 110 11.95 9.15 -30.60
C HIS A 110 13.16 10.07 -30.39
N ARG A 111 13.00 11.38 -30.60
CA ARG A 111 14.07 12.36 -30.38
C ARG A 111 14.33 12.62 -28.91
N ALA A 112 13.29 12.70 -28.09
CA ALA A 112 13.43 12.92 -26.65
C ALA A 112 14.20 11.77 -25.99
N ILE A 113 13.82 10.53 -26.28
CA ILE A 113 14.46 9.32 -25.76
C ILE A 113 15.94 9.24 -26.21
N ASN A 114 16.23 9.50 -27.50
CA ASN A 114 17.61 9.46 -27.99
C ASN A 114 18.50 10.56 -27.40
N LYS A 115 17.94 11.72 -27.05
CA LYS A 115 18.69 12.81 -26.42
C LYS A 115 19.01 12.52 -24.95
N GLU A 116 18.10 11.85 -24.25
CA GLU A 116 18.29 11.42 -22.85
C GLU A 116 19.31 10.28 -22.74
N LEU A 117 19.23 9.27 -23.63
CA LEU A 117 20.19 8.17 -23.71
C LEU A 117 21.61 8.63 -24.11
N ALA A 118 21.74 9.74 -24.84
CA ALA A 118 23.04 10.33 -25.19
C ALA A 118 23.64 11.18 -24.04
N SER A 119 22.89 11.44 -22.97
CA SER A 119 23.28 12.32 -21.87
C SER A 119 23.65 11.60 -20.56
N THR A 120 23.47 10.28 -20.50
CA THR A 120 24.00 9.45 -19.40
C THR A 120 25.52 9.29 -19.55
N PRO A 121 26.36 9.83 -18.65
CA PRO A 121 27.78 9.52 -18.63
C PRO A 121 27.96 8.03 -18.28
N LYS A 122 28.91 7.37 -18.96
CA LYS A 122 29.33 6.00 -18.67
C LYS A 122 29.86 5.85 -17.25
#